data_AF-A0AAW2I257-F1
#
_entry.id   AF-A0AAW2I257-F1
#
_cell.length_a   1.000
_cell.length_b   1.000
_cell.length_c   1.000
_cell.angle_alpha   90.00
_cell.angle_beta   90.00
_cell.angle_gamma   90.00
#
_symmetry.space_group_name_H-M   'P 1'
#
loop_
_entity.id
_entity.type
_entity.pdbx_description
1 polymer ?
#
loop_
_entity_poly.entity_id
_entity_poly.type
_entity_poly.pdbx_seq_one_letter_code
_entity_poly.pdbx_strand_id
1 'polypeptide(L)' 'MDRFACPTPDRMGRYRCIDDHVLCDGFIDCPNGEDEDRQACMFYKTVSVSRYIFRESFRP' A
#
# COMPACT_ATOMS: atom_id res chain seq x y z
N MET A 1 -8.73 7.81 7.92
CA MET A 1 -7.86 6.63 8.09
C MET A 1 -7.94 5.81 6.81
N ASP A 2 -6.90 5.89 5.99
CA ASP A 2 -6.83 5.14 4.75
C ASP A 2 -5.99 3.89 4.98
N ARG A 3 -6.56 2.71 4.68
CA ARG A 3 -5.87 1.43 4.77
C ARG A 3 -5.31 1.05 3.41
N PHE A 4 -4.11 0.49 3.41
CA PHE A 4 -3.40 -0.01 2.25
C PHE A 4 -3.33 -1.52 2.28
N ALA A 5 -3.51 -2.16 1.14
CA ALA A 5 -3.28 -3.60 1.01
C ALA A 5 -1.90 -3.83 0.41
N CYS A 6 -1.14 -4.77 0.99
CA CYS A 6 0.12 -5.23 0.42
C CYS A 6 -0.13 -5.81 -0.99
N PRO A 7 0.71 -5.50 -2.00
CA PRO A 7 0.59 -6.09 -3.34
C PRO A 7 0.72 -7.60 -3.31
N THR A 8 1.68 -8.07 -2.51
CA THR A 8 1.94 -9.50 -2.35
C THR A 8 0.98 -10.08 -1.31
N PRO A 9 0.21 -11.14 -1.65
CA PRO A 9 -0.52 -11.90 -0.65
C PRO A 9 0.43 -12.67 0.27
N ASP A 10 -0.02 -12.93 1.51
CA ASP A 10 0.72 -13.78 2.45
C ASP A 10 0.88 -15.21 1.91
N ARG A 11 1.67 -16.07 2.56
CA ARG A 11 1.86 -17.50 2.23
C ARG A 11 0.56 -18.30 2.14
N MET A 12 -0.53 -17.76 2.68
CA MET A 12 -1.87 -18.34 2.66
C MET A 12 -2.78 -17.76 1.55
N GLY A 13 -2.25 -16.90 0.66
CA GLY A 13 -3.02 -16.27 -0.42
C GLY A 13 -3.94 -15.14 0.04
N ARG A 14 -3.71 -14.55 1.22
CA ARG A 14 -4.54 -13.46 1.76
C ARG A 14 -3.82 -12.14 1.64
N TYR A 15 -4.52 -11.11 1.18
CA TYR A 15 -4.02 -9.73 1.18
C TYR A 15 -3.98 -9.21 2.62
N ARG A 16 -2.79 -8.79 3.08
CA ARG A 16 -2.64 -8.10 4.36
C ARG A 16 -2.94 -6.62 4.15
N CYS A 17 -3.80 -6.07 5.00
CA CYS A 17 -4.09 -4.65 5.02
C CYS A 17 -3.37 -4.00 6.21
N ILE A 18 -2.66 -2.92 5.94
CA ILE A 18 -1.92 -2.11 6.90
C ILE A 18 -2.47 -0.68 6.86
N ASP A 19 -2.20 0.10 7.90
CA ASP A 19 -2.62 1.50 7.95
C ASP A 19 -1.56 2.45 7.37
N ASP A 20 -1.97 3.67 7.02
CA ASP A 20 -1.06 4.68 6.46
C ASP A 20 0.10 5.09 7.39
N HIS A 21 -0.09 4.93 8.71
CA HIS A 21 0.89 5.32 9.71
C HIS A 21 2.02 4.30 9.91
N VAL A 22 1.80 3.05 9.50
CA VAL A 22 2.82 1.99 9.51
C VAL A 22 3.52 1.83 8.17
N LEU A 23 3.14 2.62 7.16
CA LEU A 23 3.86 2.68 5.89
C LEU A 23 5.16 3.47 6.06
N CYS A 24 6.28 2.84 5.74
CA CYS A 24 7.61 3.44 5.82
C CYS A 24 8.00 3.87 7.24
N ASP A 25 7.58 3.10 8.24
CA ASP A 25 7.89 3.34 9.64
C ASP A 25 9.21 2.67 10.08
N GLY A 26 9.82 1.89 9.19
CA GLY A 26 11.06 1.14 9.41
C GLY A 26 10.82 -0.32 9.79
N PHE A 27 9.57 -0.77 9.85
CA PHE A 27 9.19 -2.15 10.14
C PHE A 27 8.51 -2.80 8.93
N ILE A 28 8.87 -4.05 8.67
CA ILE A 28 8.26 -4.83 7.59
C ILE A 28 6.94 -5.43 8.11
N ASP A 29 5.82 -4.80 7.78
CA ASP A 29 4.48 -5.31 8.00
C ASP A 29 3.96 -6.12 6.81
N CYS A 30 4.37 -5.79 5.57
CA CYS A 30 4.02 -6.60 4.40
C CYS A 30 4.90 -7.87 4.30
N PRO A 31 4.36 -8.99 3.80
CA PRO A 31 5.11 -10.27 3.74
C PRO A 31 6.40 -10.20 2.91
N ASN A 32 6.50 -9.24 1.98
CA ASN A 32 7.66 -8.99 1.13
C ASN A 32 8.40 -7.67 1.46
N GLY A 33 8.03 -6.96 2.53
CA GLY A 33 8.63 -5.65 2.86
C GLY A 33 8.32 -4.54 1.85
N GLU A 34 7.24 -4.68 1.09
CA GLU A 34 6.85 -3.71 0.06
C GLU A 34 6.34 -2.39 0.65
N ASP A 35 5.94 -2.41 1.91
CA ASP A 35 5.64 -1.22 2.71
C ASP A 35 6.88 -0.38 3.04
N GLU A 36 8.05 -1.02 3.13
CA GLU A 36 9.34 -0.39 3.46
C GLU A 36 10.26 -0.21 2.25
N ASP A 37 9.86 -0.72 1.08
CA ASP A 37 10.61 -0.49 -0.14
C ASP A 37 10.53 0.99 -0.53
N ARG A 38 11.68 1.62 -0.83
CA ARG A 38 11.72 3.08 -1.10
C ARG A 38 10.87 3.47 -2.30
N GLN A 39 10.78 2.63 -3.32
CA GLN A 39 9.99 2.92 -4.52
C GLN A 39 8.51 2.78 -4.21
N ALA A 40 8.15 1.71 -3.50
CA ALA A 40 6.78 1.42 -3.12
C ALA A 40 6.26 2.44 -2.09
N CYS A 41 7.03 2.75 -1.04
CA CYS A 41 6.76 3.80 -0.06
C CYS A 41 6.46 5.17 -0.72
N MET A 42 7.31 5.61 -1.64
CA MET A 42 7.14 6.87 -2.36
C MET A 42 5.90 6.83 -3.26
N PHE A 43 5.66 5.70 -3.92
CA PHE A 43 4.48 5.50 -4.74
C PHE A 43 3.21 5.52 -3.89
N TYR A 44 3.16 4.81 -2.76
CA TYR A 44 2.00 4.76 -1.88
C TYR A 44 1.67 6.13 -1.30
N LYS A 45 2.64 6.89 -0.78
CA LYS A 45 2.36 8.26 -0.30
C LYS A 45 1.79 9.15 -1.41
N THR A 46 2.34 9.05 -2.61
CA THR A 46 1.89 9.81 -3.79
C THR A 46 0.53 9.31 -4.32
N VAL A 47 0.24 8.03 -4.18
CA VAL A 47 -1.01 7.39 -4.63
C VAL A 47 -2.13 7.51 -3.60
N SER A 48 -1.85 7.64 -2.29
CA SER A 48 -2.83 8.12 -1.30
C SER A 48 -3.40 9.47 -1.71
N VAL A 49 -2.55 10.38 -2.18
CA VAL A 49 -2.98 11.66 -2.74
C VAL A 49 -3.75 11.44 -4.05
N SER A 50 -3.32 10.45 -4.84
CA SER A 50 -3.97 10.07 -6.11
C SER A 50 -5.22 9.19 -5.96
N ARG A 51 -5.68 8.84 -4.75
CA ARG A 51 -7.02 8.24 -4.55
C ARG A 51 -8.14 9.17 -5.00
N TYR A 52 -7.85 10.46 -5.16
CA TYR A 52 -8.73 11.39 -5.88
C TYR A 52 -8.65 11.27 -7.41
N ILE A 53 -7.50 10.89 -7.98
CA ILE A 53 -7.28 10.85 -9.44
C ILE A 53 -7.63 9.48 -10.05
N PHE A 54 -7.31 8.36 -9.38
CA PHE A 54 -7.53 7.02 -9.94
C PHE A 54 -8.99 6.54 -9.91
N ARG A 55 -9.87 7.24 -9.17
CA ARG A 55 -11.31 6.95 -9.16
C ARG A 55 -11.99 7.38 -10.48
N GLU A 56 -11.33 8.17 -11.33
CA GLU A 56 -11.85 8.58 -12.64
C GLU A 56 -11.35 7.73 -13.83
N SER A 57 -10.27 6.96 -13.70
CA SER A 57 -9.74 6.15 -14.81
C SER A 57 -10.40 4.77 -14.95
N PHE A 58 -11.29 4.39 -14.04
CA PHE A 58 -12.01 3.11 -14.05
C PHE A 58 -13.51 3.28 -13.78
N ARG A 59 -14.12 4.34 -14.31
CA ARG A 59 -15.55 4.28 -14.64
C ARG A 59 -15.69 3.75 -16.07
N PRO A 60 -16.57 2.75 -16.31
CA PRO A 60 -16.92 2.36 -17.67
C PRO A 60 -17.55 3.53 -18.44
#